data_AF-A0A822BVR4-F1
#
_entry.id   AF-A0A822BVR4-F1
#
_cell.length_a   1.000
_cell.length_b   1.000
_cell.length_c   1.000
_cell.angle_alpha   90.00
_cell.angle_beta   90.00
_cell.angle_gamma   90.00
#
_symmetry.space_group_name_H-M   'P 1'
#
loop_
_entity.id
_entity.type
_entity.pdbx_description
1 polymer ?
#
loop_
_entity_poly.entity_id
_entity_poly.type
_entity_poly.pdbx_seq_one_letter_code
_entity_poly.pdbx_strand_id
1 'polypeptide(L)'
;MEKTSESNVKKLEKRLMRRLSASSLGHSTGFDYKHCTKHLWKILKKSVKTHELDLSFILCFMSLYNSVQRVILVHDLDFEYNYKLIDMVLEQPESPIRSCTLAMLIEPIELYVRDFHDLLILKSNDESNFDISRKLVQILLALDNDDTYNFKATYKILFENSI
;
A
#
# COMPACT_ATOMS: atom_id res chain seq x y z
N MET A 1 -19.78 -17.23 -3.89
CA MET A 1 -18.90 -16.53 -4.86
C MET A 1 -17.57 -16.20 -4.17
N GLU A 2 -16.72 -17.21 -3.90
CA GLU A 2 -15.49 -17.04 -3.09
C GLU A 2 -14.18 -17.34 -3.85
N LYS A 3 -14.23 -17.65 -5.16
CA LYS A 3 -13.05 -18.13 -5.92
C LYS A 3 -12.18 -17.03 -6.55
N THR A 4 -12.57 -15.77 -6.49
CA THR A 4 -11.89 -14.66 -7.18
C THR A 4 -10.76 -14.04 -6.38
N SER A 5 -10.80 -14.03 -5.03
CA SER A 5 -9.73 -13.41 -4.22
C SER A 5 -8.47 -14.27 -4.18
N GLU A 6 -8.59 -15.59 -3.93
CA GLU A 6 -7.44 -16.52 -3.92
C GLU A 6 -6.68 -16.56 -5.26
N SER A 7 -7.40 -16.38 -6.37
CA SER A 7 -6.83 -16.36 -7.72
C SER A 7 -5.96 -15.11 -7.95
N ASN A 8 -6.38 -13.97 -7.41
CA ASN A 8 -5.65 -12.71 -7.54
C ASN A 8 -4.44 -12.66 -6.60
N VAL A 9 -4.56 -13.22 -5.39
CA VAL A 9 -3.45 -13.35 -4.42
C VAL A 9 -2.33 -14.22 -4.99
N LYS A 10 -2.65 -15.41 -5.52
CA LYS A 10 -1.65 -16.30 -6.13
C LYS A 10 -0.97 -15.68 -7.35
N LYS A 11 -1.68 -14.85 -8.12
CA LYS A 11 -1.10 -14.10 -9.25
C LYS A 11 -0.15 -13.00 -8.78
N LEU A 12 -0.51 -12.30 -7.71
CA LEU A 12 0.31 -11.25 -7.12
C LEU A 12 1.58 -11.84 -6.48
N GLU A 13 1.46 -12.90 -5.68
CA GLU A 13 2.60 -13.64 -5.11
C GLU A 13 3.57 -14.11 -6.20
N LYS A 14 3.04 -14.70 -7.28
CA LYS A 14 3.85 -15.16 -8.42
C LYS A 14 4.55 -13.99 -9.13
N ARG A 15 3.92 -12.81 -9.19
CA ARG A 15 4.51 -11.60 -9.78
C ARG A 15 5.62 -11.03 -8.90
N LEU A 16 5.40 -10.99 -7.58
CA LEU A 16 6.36 -10.52 -6.59
C LEU A 16 7.60 -11.44 -6.51
N MET A 17 7.40 -12.76 -6.49
CA MET A 17 8.49 -13.75 -6.50
C MET A 17 9.38 -13.66 -7.75
N ARG A 18 8.80 -13.35 -8.92
CA ARG A 18 9.57 -13.12 -10.15
C ARG A 18 10.39 -11.83 -10.10
N ARG A 19 9.88 -10.79 -9.45
CA ARG A 19 10.62 -9.53 -9.25
C ARG A 19 11.79 -9.71 -8.27
N LEU A 20 11.63 -10.52 -7.23
CA LEU A 20 12.69 -10.90 -6.29
C LEU A 20 13.86 -11.62 -6.98
N SER A 21 13.58 -12.47 -7.96
CA SER A 21 14.63 -13.15 -8.73
C SER A 21 15.34 -12.24 -9.75
N ALA A 22 14.75 -11.09 -10.11
CA ALA A 22 15.28 -10.17 -11.11
C ALA A 22 16.06 -8.99 -10.52
N SER A 23 15.89 -8.66 -9.25
CA SER A 23 16.66 -7.61 -8.58
C SER A 23 17.98 -8.16 -8.03
N SER A 24 19.10 -7.72 -8.62
CA SER A 24 20.47 -7.98 -8.13
C SER A 24 20.84 -7.23 -6.83
N LEU A 25 19.86 -6.61 -6.15
CA LEU A 25 20.04 -5.93 -4.88
C LEU A 25 19.73 -6.89 -3.72
N GLY A 26 20.78 -7.59 -3.28
CA GLY A 26 20.88 -8.19 -1.95
C GLY A 26 20.01 -9.43 -1.72
N HIS A 27 20.57 -10.61 -1.99
CA HIS A 27 20.13 -11.83 -1.31
C HIS A 27 20.35 -11.67 0.21
N SER A 28 19.34 -11.18 0.94
CA SER A 28 19.31 -11.33 2.39
C SER A 28 18.98 -12.79 2.70
N THR A 29 20.00 -13.63 2.81
CA THR A 29 19.90 -14.90 3.51
C THR A 29 19.47 -14.59 4.95
N GLY A 30 18.18 -14.78 5.28
CA GLY A 30 17.66 -14.60 6.66
C GLY A 30 16.33 -13.88 6.83
N PHE A 31 15.63 -13.47 5.77
CA PHE A 31 14.28 -12.91 5.91
C PHE A 31 13.24 -14.02 6.18
N ASP A 32 13.03 -14.34 7.46
CA ASP A 32 11.92 -15.18 7.92
C ASP A 32 10.66 -14.32 8.09
N TYR A 33 9.96 -14.09 6.97
CA TYR A 33 8.77 -13.26 6.96
C TYR A 33 7.70 -13.75 7.94
N LYS A 34 7.51 -15.07 8.11
CA LYS A 34 6.52 -15.62 9.04
C LYS A 34 6.81 -15.23 10.47
N HIS A 35 8.08 -15.32 10.88
CA HIS A 35 8.49 -14.89 12.21
C HIS A 35 8.29 -13.38 12.38
N CYS A 36 8.69 -12.57 11.39
CA CYS A 36 8.54 -11.11 11.41
C CYS A 36 7.07 -10.67 11.47
N THR A 37 6.19 -11.22 10.61
CA THR A 37 4.76 -10.94 10.60
C THR A 37 4.12 -11.33 11.92
N LYS A 38 4.46 -12.51 12.47
CA LYS A 38 3.95 -12.95 13.78
C LYS A 38 4.38 -12.01 14.90
N HIS A 39 5.59 -11.49 14.85
CA HIS A 39 6.07 -10.49 15.82
C HIS A 39 5.29 -9.18 15.68
N LEU A 40 5.16 -8.67 14.46
CA LEU A 40 4.39 -7.46 14.15
C LEU A 40 2.93 -7.59 14.62
N TRP A 41 2.27 -8.71 14.31
CA TRP A 41 0.90 -9.02 14.75
C TRP A 41 0.75 -8.99 16.27
N LYS A 42 1.69 -9.56 17.03
CA LYS A 42 1.61 -9.54 18.51
C LYS A 42 1.54 -8.13 19.07
N ILE A 43 2.18 -7.17 18.40
CA ILE A 43 2.19 -5.77 18.79
C ILE A 43 0.88 -5.11 18.33
N LEU A 44 0.53 -5.24 17.04
CA LEU A 44 -0.68 -4.65 16.45
C LEU A 44 -1.99 -5.19 17.03
N LYS A 45 -2.02 -6.43 17.53
CA LYS A 45 -3.20 -6.99 18.21
C LYS A 45 -3.59 -6.19 19.46
N LYS A 46 -2.64 -5.49 20.11
CA LYS A 46 -2.95 -4.60 21.23
C LYS A 46 -3.70 -3.36 20.75
N SER A 47 -3.32 -2.82 19.59
CA SER A 47 -3.95 -1.69 18.92
C SER A 47 -5.43 -1.95 18.60
N VAL A 48 -5.78 -3.19 18.25
CA VAL A 48 -7.20 -3.59 18.04
C VAL A 48 -8.04 -3.38 19.29
N LYS A 49 -7.47 -3.64 20.48
CA LYS A 49 -8.20 -3.51 21.76
C LYS A 49 -8.32 -2.07 22.22
N THR A 50 -7.35 -1.23 21.89
CA THR A 50 -7.32 0.18 22.30
C THR A 50 -7.93 1.11 21.25
N HIS A 51 -8.23 0.60 20.05
CA HIS A 51 -8.61 1.39 18.88
C HIS A 51 -7.58 2.47 18.51
N GLU A 52 -6.33 2.31 18.94
CA GLU A 52 -5.24 3.25 18.71
C GLU A 52 -4.14 2.56 17.90
N LEU A 53 -3.89 3.07 16.70
CA LEU A 53 -2.84 2.60 15.82
C LEU A 53 -1.60 3.49 15.95
N ASP A 54 -0.50 2.92 16.42
CA ASP A 54 0.77 3.65 16.53
C ASP A 54 1.49 3.69 15.17
N LEU A 55 1.22 4.76 14.40
CA LEU A 55 1.84 5.00 13.10
C LEU A 55 3.36 5.18 13.18
N SER A 56 3.88 5.73 14.29
CA SER A 56 5.33 5.93 14.47
C SER A 56 6.03 4.59 14.59
N PHE A 57 5.47 3.68 15.40
CA PHE A 57 5.97 2.32 15.52
C PHE A 57 5.94 1.59 14.17
N ILE A 58 4.83 1.64 13.44
CA ILE A 58 4.69 0.95 12.14
C ILE A 58 5.73 1.48 11.16
N LEU A 59 5.87 2.81 11.05
CA LEU A 59 6.84 3.44 10.16
C LEU A 59 8.27 3.01 10.50
N CYS A 60 8.64 3.06 11.78
CA CYS A 60 9.95 2.60 12.25
C CYS A 60 10.17 1.11 11.99
N PHE A 61 9.19 0.26 12.27
CA PHE A 61 9.30 -1.18 12.05
C PHE A 61 9.48 -1.50 10.57
N MET A 62 8.67 -0.90 9.70
CA MET A 62 8.72 -1.13 8.25
C MET A 62 10.01 -0.61 7.64
N SER A 63 10.63 0.44 8.21
CA SER A 63 11.91 0.97 7.73
C SER A 63 13.08 -0.02 7.78
N LEU A 64 12.96 -1.09 8.57
CA LEU A 64 13.96 -2.17 8.66
C LEU A 64 13.98 -3.08 7.42
N TYR A 65 12.97 -2.97 6.55
CA TYR A 65 12.74 -3.88 5.43
C TYR A 65 12.73 -3.13 4.09
N ASN A 66 13.21 -3.79 3.04
CA ASN A 66 13.10 -3.25 1.69
C ASN A 66 11.64 -3.26 1.19
N SER A 67 11.36 -2.58 0.08
CA SER A 67 9.99 -2.44 -0.45
C SER A 67 9.30 -3.78 -0.69
N VAL A 68 10.01 -4.79 -1.20
CA VAL A 68 9.42 -6.10 -1.47
C VAL A 68 9.10 -6.85 -0.18
N GLN A 69 10.00 -6.82 0.79
CA GLN A 69 9.78 -7.43 2.10
C GLN A 69 8.61 -6.78 2.84
N ARG A 70 8.46 -5.46 2.77
CA ARG A 70 7.31 -4.73 3.35
C ARG A 70 5.99 -5.19 2.76
N VAL A 71 5.92 -5.30 1.43
CA VAL A 71 4.73 -5.82 0.73
C VAL A 71 4.39 -7.24 1.21
N ILE A 72 5.39 -8.12 1.35
CA ILE A 72 5.19 -9.48 1.87
C ILE A 72 4.62 -9.45 3.29
N LEU A 73 5.19 -8.64 4.19
CA LEU A 73 4.72 -8.54 5.58
C LEU A 73 3.27 -8.04 5.66
N VAL A 74 2.91 -7.05 4.84
CA VAL A 74 1.55 -6.50 4.79
C VAL A 74 0.55 -7.54 4.27
N HIS A 75 0.90 -8.27 3.21
CA HIS A 75 0.04 -9.32 2.69
C HIS A 75 -0.11 -10.50 3.65
N ASP A 76 0.97 -10.89 4.32
CA ASP A 76 0.94 -12.00 5.29
C ASP A 76 0.10 -11.63 6.52
N LEU A 77 0.09 -10.36 6.93
CA LEU A 77 -0.83 -9.87 7.99
C LEU A 77 -2.31 -10.03 7.60
N ASP A 78 -2.66 -9.67 6.37
CA ASP A 78 -4.02 -9.83 5.86
C ASP A 78 -4.39 -11.30 5.72
N PHE A 79 -3.51 -12.11 5.12
CA PHE A 79 -3.78 -13.52 4.86
C PHE A 79 -3.86 -14.37 6.14
N GLU A 80 -2.88 -14.29 7.03
CA GLU A 80 -2.79 -15.17 8.21
C GLU A 80 -3.66 -14.68 9.37
N TYR A 81 -3.85 -13.37 9.51
CA TYR A 81 -4.50 -12.77 10.67
C TYR A 81 -5.76 -11.96 10.35
N ASN A 82 -6.16 -11.88 9.07
CA ASN A 82 -7.26 -11.03 8.60
C ASN A 82 -7.10 -9.57 9.09
N TYR A 83 -5.86 -9.10 9.13
CA TYR A 83 -5.50 -7.79 9.64
C TYR A 83 -5.12 -6.86 8.50
N LYS A 84 -6.09 -6.02 8.09
CA LYS A 84 -5.96 -5.09 6.98
C LYS A 84 -5.23 -3.82 7.38
N LEU A 85 -3.90 -3.92 7.54
CA LEU A 85 -3.08 -2.82 8.05
C LEU A 85 -3.23 -1.53 7.20
N ILE A 86 -3.31 -1.64 5.87
CA ILE A 86 -3.48 -0.47 4.98
C ILE A 86 -4.81 0.24 5.30
N ASP A 87 -5.91 -0.49 5.37
CA ASP A 87 -7.23 0.07 5.67
C ASP A 87 -7.24 0.77 7.03
N MET A 88 -6.63 0.15 8.05
CA MET A 88 -6.54 0.76 9.38
C MET A 88 -5.68 2.03 9.42
N VAL A 89 -4.65 2.12 8.58
CA VAL A 89 -3.87 3.36 8.43
C VAL A 89 -4.69 4.43 7.69
N LEU A 90 -5.50 4.05 6.69
CA LEU A 90 -6.37 4.98 5.96
C LEU A 90 -7.49 5.55 6.85
N GLU A 91 -7.98 4.78 7.82
CA GLU A 91 -8.95 5.26 8.82
C GLU A 91 -8.38 6.30 9.79
N GLN A 92 -7.05 6.46 9.85
CA GLN A 92 -6.42 7.49 10.69
C GLN A 92 -6.59 8.89 10.10
N PRO A 93 -6.69 9.93 10.96
CA PRO A 93 -6.72 11.32 10.51
C PRO A 93 -5.55 11.68 9.59
N GLU A 94 -5.81 12.55 8.63
CA GLU A 94 -4.79 12.99 7.67
C GLU A 94 -3.65 13.70 8.38
N SER A 95 -2.44 13.20 8.15
CA SER A 95 -1.23 13.70 8.76
C SER A 95 -0.01 13.26 7.94
N PRO A 96 1.12 14.01 8.03
CA PRO A 96 2.34 13.64 7.33
C PRO A 96 2.81 12.22 7.67
N ILE A 97 2.68 11.80 8.93
CA ILE A 97 3.07 10.46 9.37
C ILE A 97 2.18 9.36 8.79
N ARG A 98 0.88 9.61 8.61
CA ARG A 98 -0.02 8.69 7.90
C ARG A 98 0.44 8.51 6.46
N SER A 99 0.71 9.60 5.75
CA SER A 99 1.16 9.54 4.35
C SER A 99 2.50 8.82 4.20
N CYS A 100 3.47 9.09 5.09
CA CYS A 100 4.74 8.36 5.11
C CYS A 100 4.54 6.87 5.41
N THR A 101 3.64 6.53 6.33
CA THR A 101 3.34 5.14 6.67
C THR A 101 2.72 4.43 5.49
N LEU A 102 1.69 5.00 4.86
CA LEU A 102 1.09 4.43 3.64
C LEU A 102 2.13 4.24 2.54
N ALA A 103 3.00 5.23 2.32
CA ALA A 103 4.06 5.14 1.33
C ALA A 103 5.06 4.00 1.57
N MET A 104 5.18 3.56 2.82
CA MET A 104 5.99 2.39 3.15
C MET A 104 5.26 1.07 2.93
N LEU A 105 3.93 1.05 3.01
CA LEU A 105 3.12 -0.17 3.00
C LEU A 105 2.64 -0.58 1.60
N ILE A 106 2.48 0.37 0.69
CA ILE A 106 1.90 0.13 -0.64
C ILE A 106 2.93 0.30 -1.77
N GLU A 107 2.64 -0.25 -2.94
CA GLU A 107 3.48 -0.02 -4.12
C GLU A 107 3.47 1.49 -4.47
N PRO A 108 4.60 2.09 -4.92
CA PRO A 108 4.66 3.50 -5.27
C PRO A 108 3.55 3.94 -6.25
N ILE A 109 3.21 3.07 -7.20
CA ILE A 109 2.13 3.34 -8.16
C ILE A 109 0.75 3.46 -7.49
N GLU A 110 0.53 2.75 -6.39
CA GLU A 110 -0.72 2.81 -5.63
C GLU A 110 -0.88 4.16 -4.93
N LEU A 111 0.21 4.76 -4.42
CA LEU A 111 0.18 6.11 -3.85
C LEU A 111 -0.27 7.12 -4.89
N TYR A 112 0.35 7.14 -6.06
CA TYR A 112 -0.02 8.04 -7.14
C TYR A 112 -1.49 7.89 -7.53
N VAL A 113 -2.00 6.66 -7.57
CA VAL A 113 -3.39 6.36 -7.89
C VAL A 113 -4.35 6.89 -6.82
N ARG A 114 -4.04 6.71 -5.53
CA ARG A 114 -4.86 7.20 -4.42
C ARG A 114 -4.85 8.72 -4.34
N ASP A 115 -3.67 9.35 -4.41
CA ASP A 115 -3.53 10.81 -4.43
C ASP A 115 -4.30 11.42 -5.60
N PHE A 116 -4.24 10.79 -6.78
CA PHE A 116 -4.99 11.24 -7.95
C PHE A 116 -6.51 11.12 -7.75
N HIS A 117 -6.99 10.03 -7.16
CA HIS A 117 -8.40 9.83 -6.88
C HIS A 117 -8.94 10.85 -5.86
N ASP A 118 -8.20 11.09 -4.77
CA ASP A 118 -8.59 12.07 -3.75
C ASP A 118 -8.67 13.49 -4.35
N LEU A 119 -7.71 13.86 -5.20
CA LEU A 119 -7.74 15.14 -5.92
C LEU A 119 -8.92 15.23 -6.90
N LEU A 120 -9.34 14.13 -7.52
CA LEU A 120 -10.55 14.10 -8.38
C LEU A 120 -11.82 14.33 -7.56
N ILE A 121 -11.93 13.70 -6.38
CA ILE A 121 -13.08 13.91 -5.48
C ILE A 121 -13.14 15.36 -5.02
N LEU A 122 -12.02 15.93 -4.55
CA LEU A 122 -11.95 17.33 -4.14
C LEU A 122 -12.34 18.29 -5.27
N LYS A 123 -11.88 18.00 -6.50
CA LYS A 123 -12.27 18.77 -7.68
C LYS A 123 -13.77 18.65 -7.99
N SER A 124 -14.35 17.46 -7.85
CA SER A 124 -15.78 17.23 -8.11
C SER A 124 -16.70 17.88 -7.08
N ASN A 125 -16.22 18.06 -5.85
CA ASN A 125 -16.93 18.74 -4.77
C ASN A 125 -16.81 20.28 -4.85
N ASP A 126 -16.24 20.81 -5.94
CA ASP A 126 -16.11 22.24 -6.24
C ASP A 126 -15.37 23.04 -5.16
N GLU A 127 -14.43 22.38 -4.46
CA GLU A 127 -13.43 23.07 -3.65
C GLU A 127 -12.47 23.79 -4.60
N SER A 128 -12.88 25.00 -5.00
CA SER A 128 -12.31 25.86 -6.04
C SER A 128 -10.86 26.30 -5.77
N ASN A 129 -9.92 25.36 -5.83
CA ASN A 129 -8.50 25.63 -5.73
C ASN A 129 -7.85 25.38 -7.10
N PHE A 130 -7.38 26.47 -7.73
CA PHE A 130 -6.68 26.48 -9.03
C PHE A 130 -5.47 25.52 -9.07
N ASP A 131 -5.00 25.09 -7.90
CA ASP A 131 -3.87 24.20 -7.70
C ASP A 131 -4.19 22.70 -7.91
N ILE A 132 -5.45 22.27 -7.80
CA ILE A 132 -5.82 20.84 -7.91
C ILE A 132 -5.56 20.32 -9.33
N SER A 133 -6.01 21.05 -10.36
CA SER A 133 -5.77 20.65 -11.75
C SER A 133 -4.27 20.57 -12.08
N ARG A 134 -3.44 21.43 -11.48
CA ARG A 134 -1.98 21.38 -11.62
C ARG A 134 -1.39 20.13 -10.96
N LYS A 135 -1.82 19.80 -9.74
CA LYS A 135 -1.38 18.59 -9.02
C LYS A 135 -1.73 17.30 -9.76
N LEU A 136 -2.94 17.21 -10.33
CA LEU A 136 -3.36 16.08 -11.16
C LEU A 136 -2.43 15.90 -12.36
N VAL A 137 -2.08 16.99 -13.05
CA VAL A 137 -1.14 16.95 -14.18
C VAL A 137 0.27 16.56 -13.73
N GLN A 138 0.75 17.07 -12.59
CA GLN A 138 2.05 16.71 -12.05
C GLN A 138 2.19 15.21 -11.75
N ILE A 139 1.14 14.58 -11.20
CA ILE A 139 1.12 13.13 -10.98
C ILE A 139 1.27 12.40 -12.32
N LEU A 140 0.48 12.77 -13.33
CA LEU A 140 0.50 12.08 -14.64
C LEU A 140 1.83 12.28 -15.38
N LEU A 141 2.44 13.46 -15.28
CA LEU A 141 3.73 13.76 -15.93
C LEU A 141 4.92 13.06 -15.26
N ALA A 142 4.78 12.59 -14.02
CA ALA A 142 5.83 11.86 -13.31
C ALA A 142 5.93 10.39 -13.73
N LEU A 143 4.95 9.87 -14.48
CA LEU A 143 4.87 8.46 -14.88
C LEU A 143 5.53 8.24 -16.24
N ASP A 144 6.35 7.19 -16.36
CA ASP A 144 6.77 6.70 -17.66
C ASP A 144 5.68 5.85 -18.34
N ASN A 145 5.96 5.27 -19.51
CA ASN A 145 4.98 4.49 -20.26
C ASN A 145 4.54 3.20 -19.52
N ASP A 146 5.46 2.54 -18.83
CA ASP A 146 5.18 1.30 -18.10
C ASP A 146 4.40 1.61 -16.81
N ASP A 147 4.78 2.69 -16.12
CA ASP A 147 4.08 3.21 -14.95
C ASP A 147 2.69 3.73 -15.31
N THR A 148 2.50 4.33 -16.48
CA THR A 148 1.17 4.75 -16.96
C THR A 148 0.24 3.54 -17.15
N TYR A 149 0.76 2.43 -17.68
CA TYR A 149 -0.02 1.19 -17.81
C TYR A 149 -0.37 0.63 -16.42
N ASN A 150 0.61 0.56 -15.52
CA ASN A 150 0.41 0.09 -14.15
C ASN A 150 -0.58 0.99 -13.39
N PHE A 151 -0.50 2.31 -13.57
CA PHE A 151 -1.41 3.29 -12.97
C PHE A 151 -2.86 2.99 -13.32
N LYS A 152 -3.15 2.84 -14.63
CA LYS A 152 -4.51 2.54 -15.11
C LYS A 152 -5.03 1.22 -14.57
N ALA A 153 -4.19 0.19 -14.53
CA ALA A 153 -4.54 -1.11 -13.99
C ALA A 153 -4.84 -1.03 -12.47
N THR A 154 -3.98 -0.36 -11.71
CA THR A 154 -4.15 -0.17 -10.27
C THR A 154 -5.37 0.69 -9.93
N TYR A 155 -5.62 1.77 -10.68
CA TYR A 155 -6.82 2.60 -10.52
C TYR A 155 -8.09 1.77 -10.70
N LYS A 156 -8.13 0.91 -11.72
CA LYS A 156 -9.27 0.00 -11.93
C LYS A 156 -9.48 -0.96 -10.76
N ILE A 157 -8.41 -1.57 -10.26
CA ILE A 157 -8.47 -2.51 -9.15
C ILE A 157 -9.01 -1.84 -7.88
N LEU A 158 -8.58 -0.61 -7.60
CA LEU A 158 -8.95 0.09 -6.36
C LEU A 158 -10.32 0.77 -6.42
N PHE A 159 -10.68 1.38 -7.56
CA PHE A 159 -11.78 2.35 -7.63
C PHE A 159 -12.83 2.07 -8.71
N GLU A 160 -12.67 1.06 -9.58
CA GLU A 160 -13.69 0.78 -10.61
C GLU A 160 -15.02 0.26 -10.04
N ASN A 161 -15.03 -0.14 -8.76
CA ASN A 161 -16.24 -0.50 -8.01
C ASN A 161 -16.69 0.55 -6.97
N SER A 162 -16.04 1.72 -6.93
CA SER A 162 -16.28 2.75 -5.89
C SER A 162 -17.23 3.86 -6.34
N ILE A 163 -18.08 3.60 -7.34
CA ILE A 163 -19.13 4.49 -7.84
C ILE A 163 -20.46 3.73 -7.84
#